data_AF-A0A6J4RNH1-F1
#
_entry.id   AF-A0A6J4RNH1-F1
#
_cell.length_a   1.000
_cell.length_b   1.000
_cell.length_c   1.000
_cell.angle_alpha   90.00
_cell.angle_beta   90.00
_cell.angle_gamma   90.00
#
_symmetry.space_group_name_H-M   'P 1'
#
loop_
_entity.id
_entity.type
_entity.pdbx_description
1 polymer ?
#
loop_
_entity_poly.entity_id
_entity_poly.type
_entity_poly.pdbx_seq_one_letter_code
_entity_poly.pdbx_strand_id
1 'polypeptide(L)'
;MTEPHFRQRPWGYDRAQVDAFVERTATRIAEAESVSTPDAAVSEALERVGAETGTVLQRAYEVAKEMTGRAGQEAAELRERSRREAAELEALSQQDAAERRRAAEAEAAAIVRDAEAQANALDDEIEALARERQSLLTDIERISQRLHALVSQADPRPEDEPAPDDGPAPDDEPTPQDEVETARAIAAAPVRPDGADEQATREMPAAVVAREHADSQR
;
A
#
# COMPACT_ATOMS: atom_id res chain seq x y z
N MET A 1 72.92 6.84 48.41
CA MET A 1 73.36 5.70 49.25
C MET A 1 74.73 6.04 49.78
N THR A 2 74.87 6.22 51.09
CA THR A 2 76.17 6.53 51.71
C THR A 2 77.00 5.26 51.77
N GLU A 3 78.16 5.24 51.13
CA GLU A 3 79.07 4.10 51.10
C GLU A 3 79.68 3.89 52.50
N PRO A 4 79.64 2.68 53.09
CA PRO A 4 80.16 2.47 54.44
C PRO A 4 81.68 2.45 54.43
N HIS A 5 82.30 3.45 55.07
CA HIS A 5 83.74 3.50 55.26
C HIS A 5 84.15 2.80 56.54
N PHE A 6 84.74 1.61 56.40
CA PHE A 6 85.32 0.84 57.50
C PHE A 6 86.79 1.23 57.70
N ARG A 7 87.23 1.42 58.94
CA ARG A 7 88.65 1.65 59.22
C ARG A 7 89.46 0.41 58.84
N GLN A 8 90.49 0.61 58.02
CA GLN A 8 91.45 -0.43 57.65
C GLN A 8 92.54 -0.52 58.73
N ARG A 9 92.78 -1.74 59.20
CA ARG A 9 93.91 -2.12 60.05
C ARG A 9 94.91 -2.92 59.21
N PRO A 10 96.16 -3.09 59.65
CA PRO A 10 97.22 -3.73 58.86
C PRO A 10 96.90 -5.16 58.36
N TRP A 11 95.85 -5.78 58.90
CA TRP A 11 95.42 -7.15 58.61
C TRP A 11 93.95 -7.24 58.13
N GLY A 12 93.32 -6.12 57.75
CA GLY A 12 91.95 -6.09 57.21
C GLY A 12 91.06 -5.02 57.84
N TYR A 13 89.75 -5.11 57.62
CA TYR A 13 88.76 -4.19 58.18
C TYR A 13 88.59 -4.39 59.70
N ASP A 14 88.26 -3.31 60.41
CA ASP A 14 87.94 -3.38 61.83
C ASP A 14 86.69 -4.23 62.07
N ARG A 15 86.89 -5.44 62.59
CA ARG A 15 85.83 -6.43 62.84
C ARG A 15 84.69 -5.87 63.68
N ALA A 16 84.97 -5.04 64.67
CA ALA A 16 83.92 -4.44 65.50
C ALA A 16 83.04 -3.45 64.70
N GLN A 17 83.60 -2.74 63.71
CA GLN A 17 82.82 -1.87 62.82
C GLN A 17 82.00 -2.67 61.82
N VAL A 18 82.56 -3.77 61.30
CA VAL A 18 81.85 -4.67 60.39
C VAL A 18 80.70 -5.35 61.12
N ASP A 19 80.93 -5.91 62.31
CA ASP A 19 79.91 -6.58 63.11
C ASP A 19 78.77 -5.61 63.47
N ALA A 20 79.09 -4.39 63.92
CA ALA A 20 78.08 -3.36 64.20
C ALA A 20 77.35 -2.82 62.96
N PHE A 21 77.95 -2.96 61.77
CA PHE A 21 77.28 -2.64 60.50
C PHE A 21 76.38 -3.79 60.06
N VAL A 22 76.84 -5.03 60.14
CA VAL A 22 76.06 -6.24 59.83
C VAL A 22 74.84 -6.33 60.75
N GLU A 23 75.02 -6.10 62.05
CA GLU A 23 73.92 -6.11 63.02
C GLU A 23 72.89 -5.01 62.72
N ARG A 24 73.33 -3.76 62.46
CA ARG A 24 72.41 -2.69 62.02
C ARG A 24 71.72 -2.99 60.71
N THR A 25 72.40 -3.67 59.78
CA THR A 25 71.82 -4.02 58.49
C THR A 25 70.83 -5.17 58.63
N ALA A 26 71.13 -6.16 59.47
CA ALA A 26 70.22 -7.25 59.83
C ALA A 26 68.98 -6.74 60.57
N THR A 27 69.13 -5.81 61.51
CA THR A 27 67.99 -5.15 62.18
C THR A 27 67.14 -4.37 61.17
N ARG A 28 67.75 -3.61 60.27
CA ARG A 28 67.00 -2.88 59.23
C ARG A 28 66.29 -3.79 58.23
N ILE A 29 66.91 -4.93 57.87
CA ILE A 29 66.28 -5.92 57.00
C ILE A 29 65.09 -6.58 57.73
N ALA A 30 65.28 -6.99 58.98
CA ALA A 30 64.20 -7.58 59.79
C ALA A 30 63.05 -6.59 60.05
N GLU A 31 63.36 -5.31 60.33
CA GLU A 31 62.36 -4.25 60.45
C GLU A 31 61.62 -4.04 59.11
N ALA A 32 62.33 -4.01 57.98
CA ALA A 32 61.74 -3.87 56.66
C ALA A 32 60.84 -5.06 56.27
N GLU A 33 61.25 -6.29 56.61
CA GLU A 33 60.45 -7.51 56.41
C GLU A 33 59.25 -7.57 57.37
N SER A 34 59.35 -6.99 58.56
CA SER A 34 58.23 -6.92 59.52
C SER A 34 57.16 -5.88 59.15
N VAL A 35 57.56 -4.77 58.52
CA VAL A 35 56.66 -3.67 58.11
C VAL A 35 56.13 -3.88 56.69
N SER A 36 56.80 -4.71 55.90
CA SER A 36 56.46 -4.98 54.51
C SER A 36 56.48 -6.49 54.27
N THR A 37 55.31 -7.12 54.34
CA THR A 37 55.01 -8.22 53.41
C THR A 37 54.21 -7.62 52.26
N PRO A 38 54.88 -7.19 51.15
CA PRO A 38 54.23 -6.66 49.96
C PRO A 38 53.10 -7.56 49.46
N ASP A 39 53.26 -8.87 49.65
CA ASP A 39 52.31 -9.90 49.23
C ASP A 39 50.96 -9.81 49.96
N ALA A 40 50.96 -9.42 51.25
CA ALA A 40 49.74 -9.23 52.03
C ALA A 40 49.00 -7.96 51.57
N ALA A 41 49.71 -6.86 51.31
CA ALA A 41 49.13 -5.63 50.80
C ALA A 41 48.56 -5.79 49.38
N VAL A 42 49.25 -6.56 48.53
CA VAL A 42 48.76 -6.92 47.19
C VAL A 42 47.51 -7.80 47.30
N SER A 43 47.51 -8.80 48.19
CA SER A 43 46.35 -9.66 48.42
C SER A 43 45.12 -8.86 48.89
N GLU A 44 45.29 -7.94 49.83
CA GLU A 44 44.22 -7.06 50.31
C GLU A 44 43.70 -6.13 49.20
N ALA A 45 44.60 -5.59 48.36
CA ALA A 45 44.22 -4.77 47.22
C ALA A 45 43.42 -5.58 46.18
N LEU A 46 43.82 -6.83 45.91
CA LEU A 46 43.10 -7.72 45.00
C LEU A 46 41.72 -8.11 45.55
N GLU A 47 41.62 -8.40 46.85
CA GLU A 47 40.34 -8.69 47.51
C GLU A 47 39.39 -7.49 47.42
N ARG A 48 39.91 -6.28 47.68
CA ARG A 48 39.14 -5.03 47.53
C ARG A 48 38.66 -4.81 46.11
N VAL A 49 39.53 -4.96 45.11
CA VAL A 49 39.17 -4.81 43.69
C VAL A 49 38.17 -5.89 43.27
N GLY A 50 38.32 -7.12 43.76
CA GLY A 50 37.38 -8.21 43.52
C GLY A 50 35.99 -7.89 44.08
N ALA A 51 35.90 -7.38 45.30
CA ALA A 51 34.64 -6.97 45.92
C ALA A 51 33.98 -5.80 45.19
N GLU A 52 34.75 -4.78 44.80
CA GLU A 52 34.27 -3.64 44.02
C GLU A 52 33.77 -4.09 42.63
N THR A 53 34.54 -4.93 41.95
CA THR A 53 34.17 -5.49 40.64
C THR A 53 32.89 -6.32 40.73
N GLY A 54 32.76 -7.16 41.77
CA GLY A 54 31.55 -7.94 42.02
C GLY A 54 30.32 -7.06 42.20
N THR A 55 30.45 -5.96 42.94
CA THR A 55 29.38 -4.98 43.15
C THR A 55 28.97 -4.29 41.83
N VAL A 56 29.95 -3.91 41.01
CA VAL A 56 29.69 -3.30 39.69
C VAL A 56 28.97 -4.29 38.77
N LEU A 57 29.43 -5.54 38.70
CA LEU A 57 28.82 -6.57 37.86
C LEU A 57 27.39 -6.91 38.31
N GLN A 58 27.15 -6.99 39.63
CA GLN A 58 25.81 -7.23 40.15
C GLN A 58 24.86 -6.08 39.78
N ARG A 59 25.29 -4.84 39.97
CA ARG A 59 24.50 -3.67 39.58
C ARG A 59 24.26 -3.62 38.08
N ALA A 60 25.27 -3.92 37.27
CA ALA A 60 25.13 -3.98 35.82
C ALA A 60 24.12 -5.04 35.39
N TYR A 61 24.11 -6.21 36.05
CA TYR A 61 23.13 -7.27 35.79
C TYR A 61 21.71 -6.85 36.16
N GLU A 62 21.53 -6.23 37.33
CA GLU A 62 20.22 -5.72 37.77
C GLU A 62 19.67 -4.68 36.79
N VAL A 63 20.50 -3.71 36.38
CA VAL A 63 20.13 -2.70 35.38
C VAL A 63 19.81 -3.35 34.02
N ALA A 64 20.60 -4.31 33.56
CA ALA A 64 20.34 -5.02 32.31
C ALA A 64 19.01 -5.80 32.36
N LYS A 65 18.69 -6.41 33.50
CA LYS A 65 17.42 -7.11 33.73
C LYS A 65 16.24 -6.15 33.71
N GLU A 66 16.37 -5.00 34.37
CA GLU A 66 15.34 -3.95 34.35
C GLU A 66 15.12 -3.39 32.94
N MET A 67 16.20 -3.10 32.21
CA MET A 67 16.12 -2.63 30.81
C MET A 67 15.42 -3.65 29.92
N THR A 68 15.76 -4.93 30.06
CA THR A 68 15.12 -6.01 29.29
C THR A 68 13.64 -6.15 29.64
N GLY A 69 13.29 -6.05 30.93
CA GLY A 69 11.91 -6.08 31.39
C GLY A 69 11.09 -4.92 30.82
N ARG A 70 11.62 -3.69 30.89
CA ARG A 70 10.97 -2.49 30.36
C ARG A 70 10.80 -2.56 28.85
N ALA A 71 11.86 -2.91 28.11
CA ALA A 71 11.79 -3.07 26.66
C ALA A 71 10.77 -4.15 26.25
N GLY A 72 10.67 -5.23 27.02
CA GLY A 72 9.67 -6.27 26.82
C GLY A 72 8.23 -5.77 26.98
N GLN A 73 7.97 -4.98 28.03
CA GLN A 73 6.67 -4.36 28.29
C GLN A 73 6.30 -3.36 27.19
N GLU A 74 7.19 -2.43 26.85
CA GLU A 74 6.97 -1.45 25.79
C GLU A 74 6.70 -2.12 24.44
N ALA A 75 7.45 -3.17 24.11
CA ALA A 75 7.23 -3.93 22.88
C ALA A 75 5.89 -4.70 22.88
N ALA A 76 5.43 -5.17 24.05
CA ALA A 76 4.11 -5.81 24.17
C ALA A 76 2.99 -4.79 23.99
N GLU A 77 3.09 -3.62 24.63
CA GLU A 77 2.12 -2.54 24.51
C GLU A 77 2.04 -1.99 23.08
N LEU A 78 3.19 -1.81 22.42
CA LEU A 78 3.24 -1.39 21.02
C LEU A 78 2.55 -2.42 20.12
N ARG A 79 2.86 -3.71 20.26
CA ARG A 79 2.20 -4.78 19.48
C ARG A 79 0.69 -4.79 19.70
N GLU A 80 0.24 -4.61 20.93
CA GLU A 80 -1.18 -4.62 21.25
C GLU A 80 -1.90 -3.40 20.68
N ARG A 81 -1.28 -2.21 20.72
CA ARG A 81 -1.81 -1.01 20.05
C ARG A 81 -1.90 -1.22 18.54
N SER A 82 -0.82 -1.67 17.91
CA SER A 82 -0.81 -1.90 16.45
C SER A 82 -1.84 -2.94 16.01
N ARG A 83 -2.10 -3.99 16.82
CA ARG A 83 -3.16 -4.97 16.52
C ARG A 83 -4.54 -4.34 16.60
N ARG A 84 -4.81 -3.52 17.62
CA ARG A 84 -6.10 -2.81 17.76
C ARG A 84 -6.32 -1.85 16.59
N GLU A 85 -5.33 -1.04 16.26
CA GLU A 85 -5.37 -0.12 15.12
C GLU A 85 -5.60 -0.85 13.79
N ALA A 86 -4.92 -1.99 13.58
CA ALA A 86 -5.12 -2.81 12.38
C ALA A 86 -6.53 -3.39 12.31
N ALA A 87 -7.06 -3.90 13.42
CA ALA A 87 -8.42 -4.44 13.49
C ALA A 87 -9.49 -3.35 13.26
N GLU A 88 -9.27 -2.15 13.79
CA GLU A 88 -10.14 -0.99 13.56
C GLU A 88 -10.13 -0.59 12.08
N LEU A 89 -8.96 -0.50 11.46
CA LEU A 89 -8.83 -0.17 10.04
C LEU A 89 -9.49 -1.24 9.15
N GLU A 90 -9.33 -2.51 9.49
CA GLU A 90 -9.98 -3.61 8.78
C GLU A 90 -11.51 -3.52 8.88
N ALA A 91 -12.04 -3.26 10.08
CA ALA A 91 -13.48 -3.10 10.28
C ALA A 91 -14.05 -1.92 9.46
N LEU A 92 -13.36 -0.78 9.46
CA LEU A 92 -13.74 0.38 8.64
C LEU A 92 -13.69 0.06 7.15
N SER A 93 -12.63 -0.61 6.68
CA SER A 93 -12.51 -1.00 5.27
C SER A 93 -13.61 -1.97 4.84
N GLN A 94 -13.97 -2.94 5.70
CA GLN A 94 -15.07 -3.87 5.44
C GLN A 94 -16.42 -3.15 5.39
N GLN A 95 -16.65 -2.19 6.28
CA GLN A 95 -17.85 -1.36 6.27
C GLN A 95 -17.96 -0.56 4.96
N ASP A 96 -16.90 0.18 4.60
CA ASP A 96 -16.86 0.98 3.36
C ASP A 96 -17.09 0.11 2.12
N ALA A 97 -16.47 -1.07 2.06
CA ALA A 97 -16.65 -2.00 0.96
C ALA A 97 -18.10 -2.52 0.89
N ALA A 98 -18.72 -2.81 2.03
CA ALA A 98 -20.12 -3.24 2.09
C ALA A 98 -21.08 -2.12 1.66
N GLU A 99 -20.82 -0.89 2.06
CA GLU A 99 -21.61 0.29 1.67
C GLU A 99 -21.51 0.54 0.16
N ARG A 100 -20.29 0.54 -0.40
CA ARG A 100 -20.07 0.69 -1.84
C ARG A 100 -20.76 -0.42 -2.64
N ARG A 101 -20.68 -1.65 -2.17
CA ARG A 101 -21.37 -2.78 -2.83
C ARG A 101 -22.88 -2.59 -2.84
N ARG A 102 -23.49 -2.21 -1.70
CA ARG A 102 -24.93 -1.94 -1.61
C ARG A 102 -25.35 -0.80 -2.53
N ALA A 103 -24.56 0.27 -2.60
CA ALA A 103 -24.84 1.39 -3.49
C ALA A 103 -24.81 0.97 -4.97
N ALA A 104 -23.79 0.21 -5.38
CA ALA A 104 -23.68 -0.31 -6.74
C ALA A 104 -24.82 -1.28 -7.09
N GLU A 105 -25.22 -2.16 -6.16
CA GLU A 105 -26.37 -3.06 -6.34
C GLU A 105 -27.68 -2.28 -6.51
N ALA A 106 -27.89 -1.22 -5.71
CA ALA A 106 -29.07 -0.38 -5.81
C ALA A 106 -29.12 0.41 -7.13
N GLU A 107 -27.98 0.92 -7.59
CA GLU A 107 -27.86 1.63 -8.87
C GLU A 107 -28.12 0.67 -10.05
N ALA A 108 -27.50 -0.51 -10.04
CA ALA A 108 -27.75 -1.53 -11.06
C ALA A 108 -29.23 -1.93 -11.12
N ALA A 109 -29.88 -2.13 -9.97
CA ALA A 109 -31.30 -2.42 -9.89
C ALA A 109 -32.19 -1.26 -10.36
N ALA A 110 -31.74 -0.01 -10.24
CA ALA A 110 -32.44 1.14 -10.80
C ALA A 110 -32.33 1.16 -12.33
N ILE A 111 -31.12 0.98 -12.86
CA ILE A 111 -30.88 0.95 -14.32
C ILE A 111 -31.71 -0.15 -15.00
N VAL A 112 -31.76 -1.35 -14.41
CA VAL A 112 -32.57 -2.45 -14.95
C VAL A 112 -34.06 -2.09 -14.98
N ARG A 113 -34.59 -1.56 -13.88
CA ARG A 113 -36.01 -1.15 -13.82
C ARG A 113 -36.33 -0.05 -14.84
N ASP A 114 -35.44 0.92 -14.99
CA ASP A 114 -35.62 2.01 -15.94
C ASP A 114 -35.58 1.49 -17.40
N ALA A 115 -34.67 0.57 -17.71
CA ALA A 115 -34.59 -0.07 -19.02
C ALA A 115 -35.83 -0.92 -19.33
N GLU A 116 -36.33 -1.68 -18.36
CA GLU A 116 -37.58 -2.45 -18.50
C GLU A 116 -38.78 -1.51 -18.72
N ALA A 117 -38.87 -0.40 -17.98
CA ALA A 117 -39.91 0.59 -18.17
C ALA A 117 -39.88 1.21 -19.57
N GLN A 118 -38.68 1.53 -20.08
CA GLN A 118 -38.49 2.05 -21.44
C GLN A 118 -38.87 1.02 -22.50
N ALA A 119 -38.48 -0.25 -22.32
CA ALA A 119 -38.83 -1.31 -23.25
C ALA A 119 -40.34 -1.49 -23.35
N ASN A 120 -41.04 -1.55 -22.21
CA ASN A 120 -42.50 -1.64 -22.19
C ASN A 120 -43.16 -0.43 -22.85
N ALA A 121 -42.64 0.79 -22.62
CA ALA A 121 -43.15 1.99 -23.26
C ALA A 121 -43.00 1.95 -24.79
N LEU A 122 -41.85 1.47 -25.29
CA LEU A 122 -41.62 1.29 -26.72
C LEU A 122 -42.55 0.23 -27.33
N ASP A 123 -42.79 -0.87 -26.62
CA ASP A 123 -43.73 -1.91 -27.06
C ASP A 123 -45.16 -1.34 -27.18
N ASP A 124 -45.62 -0.56 -26.20
CA ASP A 124 -46.92 0.13 -26.24
C ASP A 124 -47.02 1.09 -27.43
N GLU A 125 -45.95 1.85 -27.73
CA GLU A 125 -45.87 2.74 -28.88
C GLU A 125 -45.92 1.98 -30.21
N ILE A 126 -45.19 0.86 -30.33
CA ILE A 126 -45.21 0.00 -31.52
C ILE A 126 -46.63 -0.55 -31.75
N GLU A 127 -47.31 -1.00 -30.70
CA GLU A 127 -48.70 -1.46 -30.80
C GLU A 127 -49.66 -0.34 -31.20
N ALA A 128 -49.47 0.87 -30.68
CA ALA A 128 -50.25 2.04 -31.09
C ALA A 128 -50.06 2.34 -32.59
N LEU A 129 -48.82 2.38 -33.06
CA LEU A 129 -48.49 2.63 -34.47
C LEU A 129 -49.03 1.53 -35.39
N ALA A 130 -48.95 0.26 -34.97
CA ALA A 130 -49.49 -0.86 -35.73
C ALA A 130 -51.02 -0.74 -35.91
N ARG A 131 -51.73 -0.33 -34.86
CA ARG A 131 -53.18 -0.05 -34.92
C ARG A 131 -53.49 1.12 -35.85
N GLU A 132 -52.74 2.21 -35.76
CA GLU A 132 -52.91 3.37 -36.64
C GLU A 132 -52.70 3.00 -38.11
N ARG A 133 -51.61 2.28 -38.42
CA ARG A 133 -51.32 1.80 -39.78
C ARG A 133 -52.48 0.96 -40.33
N GLN A 134 -53.03 0.05 -39.54
CA GLN A 134 -54.17 -0.77 -39.97
C GLN A 134 -55.41 0.07 -40.27
N SER A 135 -55.68 1.10 -39.46
CA SER A 135 -56.76 2.06 -39.72
C SER A 135 -56.53 2.82 -41.03
N LEU A 136 -55.33 3.37 -41.25
CA LEU A 136 -54.98 4.11 -42.45
C LEU A 136 -55.11 3.25 -43.72
N LEU A 137 -54.65 2.00 -43.68
CA LEU A 137 -54.81 1.06 -44.80
C LEU A 137 -56.29 0.80 -45.12
N THR A 138 -57.11 0.61 -44.09
CA THR A 138 -58.56 0.43 -44.24
C THR A 138 -59.22 1.68 -44.84
N ASP A 139 -58.79 2.87 -44.44
CA ASP A 139 -59.28 4.13 -44.98
C ASP A 139 -58.87 4.34 -46.45
N ILE A 140 -57.63 3.98 -46.80
CA ILE A 140 -57.12 4.01 -48.18
C ILE A 140 -57.92 3.05 -49.08
N GLU A 141 -58.20 1.84 -48.61
CA GLU A 141 -59.05 0.88 -49.34
C GLU A 141 -60.45 1.45 -49.57
N ARG A 142 -61.05 2.09 -48.55
CA ARG A 142 -62.36 2.73 -48.68
C ARG A 142 -62.36 3.89 -49.68
N ILE A 143 -61.33 4.74 -49.64
CA ILE A 143 -61.17 5.84 -50.61
C ILE A 143 -60.99 5.29 -52.02
N SER A 144 -60.15 4.26 -52.19
CA SER A 144 -59.91 3.61 -53.49
C SER A 144 -61.19 2.99 -54.05
N GLN A 145 -61.99 2.30 -53.23
CA GLN A 145 -63.28 1.74 -53.63
C GLN A 145 -64.26 2.84 -54.06
N ARG A 146 -64.29 3.97 -53.34
CA ARG A 146 -65.15 5.13 -53.68
C ARG A 146 -64.72 5.79 -54.98
N LEU A 147 -63.41 5.98 -55.19
CA LEU A 147 -62.86 6.51 -56.43
C LEU A 147 -63.17 5.58 -57.60
N HIS A 148 -62.98 4.26 -57.43
CA HIS A 148 -63.33 3.26 -58.44
C HIS A 148 -64.82 3.32 -58.81
N ALA A 149 -65.71 3.36 -57.81
CA ALA A 149 -67.14 3.48 -58.05
C ALA A 149 -67.54 4.78 -58.79
N LEU A 150 -66.85 5.90 -58.51
CA LEU A 150 -67.07 7.16 -59.22
C LEU A 150 -66.59 7.08 -60.68
N VAL A 151 -65.43 6.48 -60.91
CA VAL A 151 -64.88 6.25 -62.26
C VAL A 151 -65.79 5.29 -63.05
N SER A 152 -66.30 4.22 -62.46
CA SER A 152 -67.22 3.30 -63.14
C SER A 152 -68.59 3.91 -63.46
N GLN A 153 -69.01 4.97 -62.75
CA GLN A 153 -70.23 5.73 -63.04
C GLN A 153 -70.02 6.79 -64.12
N ALA A 154 -68.79 7.28 -64.28
CA ALA A 154 -68.40 8.09 -65.41
C ALA A 154 -68.21 7.17 -66.62
N ASP A 155 -69.24 7.08 -67.46
CA ASP A 155 -69.24 6.32 -68.72
C ASP A 155 -67.91 6.57 -69.48
N PRO A 156 -67.05 5.55 -69.68
CA PRO A 156 -65.85 5.72 -70.48
C PRO A 156 -66.31 5.92 -71.92
N ARG A 157 -66.48 7.19 -72.31
CA ARG A 157 -66.63 7.57 -73.71
C ARG A 157 -65.42 6.99 -74.45
N PRO A 158 -65.60 6.06 -75.40
CA PRO A 158 -64.47 5.50 -76.13
C PRO A 158 -63.86 6.65 -76.95
N GLU A 159 -62.70 7.12 -76.52
CA GLU A 159 -61.82 7.84 -77.42
C GLU A 159 -61.10 6.77 -78.27
N ASP A 160 -61.50 6.70 -79.54
CA ASP A 160 -60.67 6.14 -80.60
C ASP A 160 -59.34 6.91 -80.61
N GLU A 161 -58.27 6.33 -80.05
CA GLU A 161 -56.91 6.76 -80.37
C GLU A 161 -56.11 5.64 -81.04
N PRO A 162 -55.38 5.97 -82.13
CA PRO A 162 -54.73 5.03 -83.03
C PRO A 162 -53.45 4.42 -82.45
N ALA A 163 -53.04 3.31 -83.06
CA ALA A 163 -51.91 2.45 -82.71
C ALA A 163 -50.60 3.19 -82.35
N PRO A 164 -49.81 2.66 -81.38
CA PRO A 164 -48.46 3.14 -81.12
C PRO A 164 -47.48 2.67 -82.20
N ASP A 165 -46.69 3.64 -82.67
CA ASP A 165 -45.53 3.54 -83.53
C ASP A 165 -44.35 2.86 -82.79
N ASP A 166 -43.65 1.98 -83.49
CA ASP A 166 -42.45 1.27 -83.04
C ASP A 166 -41.30 2.28 -82.82
N GLY A 167 -40.92 2.48 -81.56
CA GLY A 167 -39.74 3.25 -81.17
C GLY A 167 -38.85 2.45 -80.20
N PRO A 168 -37.52 2.45 -80.36
CA PRO A 168 -36.64 1.38 -79.92
C PRO A 168 -36.34 1.37 -78.42
N ALA A 169 -36.04 0.16 -77.94
CA ALA A 169 -35.60 -0.16 -76.59
C ALA A 169 -34.43 0.73 -76.11
N PRO A 170 -34.48 1.23 -74.87
CA PRO A 170 -33.28 1.55 -74.11
C PRO A 170 -32.84 0.33 -73.28
N ASP A 171 -31.58 0.00 -73.46
CA ASP A 171 -30.77 -0.93 -72.68
C ASP A 171 -30.67 -0.55 -71.19
N ASP A 172 -30.23 -1.54 -70.41
CA ASP A 172 -29.61 -1.48 -69.09
C ASP A 172 -30.52 -1.31 -67.85
N GLU A 173 -30.93 -2.47 -67.31
CA GLU A 173 -30.98 -2.68 -65.86
C GLU A 173 -29.55 -2.68 -65.28
N PRO A 174 -29.22 -1.83 -64.29
CA PRO A 174 -28.26 -2.19 -63.26
C PRO A 174 -29.02 -2.77 -62.07
N THR A 175 -28.87 -4.06 -61.85
CA THR A 175 -29.13 -4.72 -60.56
C THR A 175 -28.36 -4.03 -59.43
N PRO A 176 -28.99 -3.66 -58.30
CA PRO A 176 -28.28 -3.40 -57.06
C PRO A 176 -28.04 -4.74 -56.36
N GLN A 177 -27.03 -5.47 -56.80
CA GLN A 177 -26.33 -6.43 -55.97
C GLN A 177 -24.96 -5.79 -55.63
N ASP A 178 -24.55 -5.90 -54.37
CA ASP A 178 -23.34 -5.30 -53.75
C ASP A 178 -23.43 -3.89 -53.15
N GLU A 179 -24.31 -3.70 -52.17
CA GLU A 179 -24.00 -2.83 -51.01
C GLU A 179 -24.48 -3.49 -49.69
N VAL A 180 -24.03 -4.71 -49.41
CA VAL A 180 -24.09 -5.27 -48.05
C VAL A 180 -22.73 -5.87 -47.66
N GLU A 181 -21.65 -5.10 -47.84
CA GLU A 181 -20.35 -5.42 -47.24
C GLU A 181 -19.63 -4.18 -46.68
N THR A 182 -20.38 -3.24 -46.09
CA THR A 182 -19.79 -2.12 -45.30
C THR A 182 -20.42 -1.97 -43.92
N ALA A 183 -20.96 -3.06 -43.36
CA ALA A 183 -21.49 -3.11 -41.99
C ALA A 183 -20.83 -4.20 -41.12
N ARG A 184 -19.59 -4.60 -41.42
CA ARG A 184 -18.80 -5.51 -40.56
C ARG A 184 -17.37 -5.02 -40.31
N ALA A 185 -17.23 -3.73 -40.04
CA ALA A 185 -15.98 -3.12 -39.56
C ALA A 185 -16.15 -2.35 -38.23
N ILE A 186 -17.18 -2.65 -37.43
CA ILE A 186 -17.34 -2.13 -36.06
C ILE A 186 -17.68 -3.24 -35.05
N ALA A 187 -17.18 -4.46 -35.28
CA ALA A 187 -17.38 -5.57 -34.35
C ALA A 187 -16.15 -6.48 -34.28
N ALA A 188 -15.04 -5.94 -33.77
CA ALA A 188 -13.97 -6.68 -33.08
C ALA A 188 -12.80 -5.72 -32.73
N ALA A 189 -13.08 -4.66 -31.98
CA ALA A 189 -12.03 -4.10 -31.13
C ALA A 189 -12.04 -4.91 -29.83
N PRO A 190 -11.01 -5.72 -29.51
CA PRO A 190 -10.85 -6.18 -28.15
C PRO A 190 -10.61 -4.92 -27.31
N VAL A 191 -11.57 -4.58 -26.46
CA VAL A 191 -11.36 -3.69 -25.33
C VAL A 191 -10.20 -4.29 -24.54
N ARG A 192 -9.01 -3.69 -24.69
CA ARG A 192 -7.90 -3.97 -23.80
C ARG A 192 -8.33 -3.45 -22.42
N PRO A 193 -8.30 -4.26 -21.35
CA PRO A 193 -8.34 -3.70 -20.02
C PRO A 193 -7.03 -2.93 -19.82
N ASP A 194 -7.11 -1.62 -19.95
CA ASP A 194 -6.06 -0.70 -19.53
C ASP A 194 -6.07 -0.69 -18.01
N GLY A 195 -5.32 -1.61 -17.43
CA GLY A 195 -5.38 -1.92 -16.01
C GLY A 195 -4.36 -2.98 -15.61
N ALA A 196 -3.08 -2.67 -15.78
CA ALA A 196 -2.01 -3.04 -14.84
C ALA A 196 -0.66 -2.51 -15.32
N ASP A 197 0.09 -1.98 -14.34
CA ASP A 197 1.54 -1.76 -14.33
C ASP A 197 2.11 -0.46 -14.93
N GLU A 198 1.86 0.65 -14.22
CA GLU A 198 2.92 1.61 -13.87
C GLU A 198 3.07 1.70 -12.35
N GLN A 199 3.64 0.65 -11.75
CA GLN A 199 4.49 0.83 -10.58
C GLN A 199 5.88 1.24 -11.09
N ALA A 200 6.29 2.49 -10.87
CA ALA A 200 7.66 2.87 -10.46
C ALA A 200 7.97 4.36 -10.65
N THR A 201 7.41 5.23 -9.82
CA THR A 201 8.15 6.41 -9.33
C THR A 201 7.78 6.66 -7.88
N ARG A 202 8.58 6.03 -7.02
CA ARG A 202 8.70 6.30 -5.60
C ARG A 202 9.48 7.61 -5.44
N GLU A 203 8.83 8.75 -5.62
CA GLU A 203 9.35 10.03 -5.10
C GLU A 203 8.78 10.25 -3.70
N MET A 204 9.62 9.99 -2.69
CA MET A 204 9.43 10.52 -1.35
C MET A 204 9.69 12.02 -1.35
N PRO A 205 8.79 12.87 -0.85
CA PRO A 205 9.21 14.14 -0.28
C PRO A 205 9.78 13.86 1.11
N ALA A 206 11.11 13.74 1.16
CA ALA A 206 11.87 14.02 2.36
C ALA A 206 11.79 15.53 2.63
N ALA A 207 10.78 15.98 3.36
CA ALA A 207 10.78 17.33 3.91
C ALA A 207 9.84 17.46 5.13
N VAL A 208 10.46 17.83 6.25
CA VAL A 208 9.89 18.58 7.38
C VAL A 208 9.22 17.78 8.49
N VAL A 209 10.05 16.97 9.15
CA VAL A 209 10.11 16.98 10.62
C VAL A 209 10.63 18.35 11.06
N ALA A 210 9.73 19.30 11.38
CA ALA A 210 10.02 20.48 12.20
C ALA A 210 8.73 21.29 12.47
N ARG A 211 7.86 20.81 13.36
CA ARG A 211 6.91 21.70 14.06
C ARG A 211 6.39 21.11 15.36
N GLU A 212 7.30 20.82 16.28
CA GLU A 212 6.93 20.58 17.68
C GLU A 212 8.05 21.06 18.63
N HIS A 213 8.29 22.37 18.66
CA HIS A 213 8.96 23.07 19.76
C HIS A 213 8.64 24.57 19.70
N ALA A 214 7.40 24.94 20.04
CA ALA A 214 7.08 26.36 20.28
C ALA A 214 6.00 26.59 21.37
N ASP A 215 5.55 25.57 22.11
CA ASP A 215 4.49 25.76 23.13
C ASP A 215 4.89 25.32 24.56
N SER A 216 6.19 25.26 24.86
CA SER A 216 6.67 24.92 26.22
C SER A 216 7.37 26.06 26.97
N GLN A 217 7.17 27.33 26.58
CA GLN A 217 7.55 28.50 27.40
C GLN A 217 6.58 29.67 27.22
N ARG A 218 5.43 29.61 27.91
CA ARG A 218 4.72 30.80 28.41
C ARG A 218 3.91 30.44 29.64
#